data_AF-A0A7G9YPL4-F1
#
_entry.id   AF-A0A7G9YPL4-F1
#
_cell.length_a   1.000
_cell.length_b   1.000
_cell.length_c   1.000
_cell.angle_alpha   90.00
_cell.angle_beta   90.00
_cell.angle_gamma   90.00
#
_symmetry.space_group_name_H-M   'P 1'
#
loop_
_entity.id
_entity.type
_entity.pdbx_description
1 polymer ?
#
loop_
_entity_poly.entity_id
_entity_poly.type
_entity_poly.pdbx_seq_one_letter_code
_entity_poly.pdbx_strand_id
1 'polypeptide(L)'
;MTIGIILVLSIAALYAGIASAKPIEIRGTPESVAAGSDMNLDGFNFPVFQYSIKGNTTAEFLDLHFTSDGTIEEDDAVYRTKTYKGSMQFIKFMGGKYRSLDLDKADLLSKALICFDEYDAPVEGDTKKILATGETWELKEGYSLVPRHPVHMLC
;
A
#
# COMPACT_ATOMS: atom_id res chain seq x y z
N MET A 1 31.64 -35.57 17.87
CA MET A 1 32.02 -34.49 16.93
C MET A 1 30.87 -34.07 15.99
N THR A 2 29.63 -34.49 16.25
CA THR A 2 28.47 -34.23 15.37
C THR A 2 27.50 -33.18 15.93
N ILE A 3 27.36 -33.10 17.26
CA ILE A 3 26.45 -32.14 17.93
C ILE A 3 26.96 -30.69 17.79
N GLY A 4 28.28 -30.47 17.85
CA GLY A 4 28.86 -29.13 17.71
C GLY A 4 28.70 -28.54 16.30
N ILE A 5 28.67 -29.37 15.26
CA ILE A 5 28.51 -28.92 13.87
C ILE A 5 27.06 -28.48 13.61
N ILE A 6 26.07 -29.19 14.18
CA ILE A 6 24.64 -28.86 14.04
C ILE A 6 24.30 -27.54 14.76
N LEU A 7 24.89 -27.29 15.94
CA LEU A 7 24.67 -26.05 16.69
C LEU A 7 25.22 -24.81 15.95
N VAL A 8 26.38 -24.94 15.31
CA VAL A 8 27.00 -23.85 14.52
C VAL A 8 26.22 -23.54 13.25
N LEU A 9 25.66 -24.55 12.57
CA LEU A 9 24.76 -24.36 11.41
C LEU A 9 23.43 -23.69 11.79
N SER A 10 22.90 -24.02 12.98
CA SER A 10 21.64 -23.44 13.49
C SER A 10 21.79 -21.94 13.81
N ILE A 11 22.93 -21.54 14.36
CA ILE A 11 23.24 -20.13 14.68
C ILE A 11 23.56 -19.33 13.42
N ALA A 12 24.18 -19.94 12.39
CA ALA A 12 24.43 -19.28 11.11
C ALA A 12 23.13 -18.98 10.32
N ALA A 13 22.09 -19.83 10.44
CA ALA A 13 20.80 -19.61 9.79
C ALA A 13 19.98 -18.46 10.41
N LEU A 14 20.23 -18.10 11.67
CA LEU A 14 19.63 -16.94 12.35
C LEU A 14 20.18 -15.59 11.87
N TYR A 15 21.29 -15.60 11.12
CA TYR A 15 21.93 -14.41 10.56
C TYR A 15 21.71 -14.26 9.05
N ALA A 16 20.65 -14.87 8.48
CA ALA A 16 20.11 -14.41 7.22
C ALA A 16 19.46 -13.03 7.46
N GLY A 17 20.32 -12.00 7.55
CA GLY A 17 19.91 -10.62 7.70
C GLY A 17 18.86 -10.31 6.65
N ILE A 18 17.73 -9.79 7.11
CA ILE A 18 16.68 -9.28 6.23
C ILE A 18 17.39 -8.25 5.34
N ALA A 19 17.64 -8.60 4.09
CA ALA A 19 18.22 -7.67 3.14
C ALA A 19 17.16 -6.59 2.95
N SER A 20 17.27 -5.49 3.70
CA SER A 20 16.46 -4.31 3.48
C SER A 20 16.87 -3.78 2.11
N ALA A 21 16.04 -4.02 1.11
CA ALA A 21 16.23 -3.46 -0.21
C ALA A 21 16.42 -1.94 -0.05
N LYS A 22 17.41 -1.38 -0.76
CA LYS A 22 17.58 0.08 -0.77
C LYS A 22 16.26 0.71 -1.23
N PRO A 23 15.76 1.75 -0.52
CA PRO A 23 14.56 2.46 -0.95
C PRO A 23 14.71 2.92 -2.40
N ILE A 24 13.71 2.62 -3.22
CA ILE A 24 13.63 3.16 -4.58
C ILE A 24 13.04 4.56 -4.48
N GLU A 25 13.71 5.54 -5.06
CA GLU A 25 13.19 6.89 -5.16
C GLU A 25 12.35 7.04 -6.43
N ILE A 26 11.13 7.55 -6.26
CA ILE A 26 10.21 7.88 -7.36
C ILE A 26 9.97 9.40 -7.30
N ARG A 27 10.19 10.08 -8.43
CA ARG A 27 10.10 11.55 -8.54
C ARG A 27 8.96 11.95 -9.47
N GLY A 28 8.38 13.10 -9.20
CA GLY A 28 7.41 13.76 -10.09
C GLY A 28 8.09 14.52 -11.23
N THR A 29 7.26 15.06 -12.10
CA THR A 29 7.68 16.01 -13.13
C THR A 29 8.28 17.25 -12.45
N PRO A 30 9.50 17.66 -12.81
CA PRO A 30 10.06 18.91 -12.31
C PRO A 30 9.22 20.10 -12.76
N GLU A 31 8.81 20.93 -11.82
CA GLU A 31 8.13 22.20 -12.10
C GLU A 31 8.95 23.36 -11.53
N SER A 32 9.00 24.47 -12.28
CA SER A 32 9.66 25.69 -11.82
C SER A 32 8.75 26.40 -10.83
N VAL A 33 9.28 26.69 -9.64
CA VAL A 33 8.57 27.43 -8.60
C VAL A 33 9.07 28.86 -8.55
N ALA A 34 8.15 29.82 -8.37
CA ALA A 34 8.48 31.21 -8.08
C ALA A 34 7.94 31.62 -6.70
N ALA A 35 8.50 32.66 -6.11
CA ALA A 35 7.90 33.26 -4.93
C ALA A 35 6.49 33.81 -5.26
N GLY A 36 5.52 33.63 -4.36
CA GLY A 36 4.13 33.99 -4.59
C GLY A 36 3.38 33.07 -5.57
N SER A 37 3.89 31.88 -5.87
CA SER A 37 3.26 30.93 -6.80
C SER A 37 2.65 29.73 -6.08
N ASP A 38 1.79 29.02 -6.78
CA ASP A 38 1.21 27.75 -6.33
C ASP A 38 1.81 26.59 -7.13
N MET A 39 1.94 25.43 -6.48
CA MET A 39 2.25 24.16 -7.11
C MET A 39 1.19 23.13 -6.70
N ASN A 40 0.72 22.34 -7.66
CA ASN A 40 -0.19 21.22 -7.42
C ASN A 40 0.44 19.93 -7.92
N LEU A 41 0.56 18.93 -7.04
CA LEU A 41 0.95 17.57 -7.42
C LEU A 41 -0.25 16.64 -7.31
N ASP A 42 -0.44 15.81 -8.33
CA ASP A 42 -1.49 14.81 -8.40
C ASP A 42 -1.01 13.55 -9.16
N GLY A 43 -1.91 12.60 -9.45
CA GLY A 43 -1.54 11.37 -10.17
C GLY A 43 -1.05 11.58 -11.62
N PHE A 44 -1.20 12.77 -12.22
CA PHE A 44 -0.72 13.05 -13.57
C PHE A 44 0.74 13.51 -13.61
N ASN A 45 1.20 14.24 -12.59
CA ASN A 45 2.56 14.78 -12.53
C ASN A 45 3.42 14.17 -11.41
N PHE A 46 2.84 13.40 -10.48
CA PHE A 46 3.57 12.68 -9.45
C PHE A 46 3.19 11.19 -9.41
N PRO A 47 3.98 10.28 -10.01
CA PRO A 47 3.57 8.90 -10.27
C PRO A 47 3.46 8.01 -9.03
N VAL A 48 3.83 8.51 -7.85
CA VAL A 48 3.53 7.86 -6.57
C VAL A 48 2.04 7.98 -6.26
N PHE A 49 1.40 9.09 -6.62
CA PHE A 49 -0.03 9.29 -6.43
C PHE A 49 -0.82 8.46 -7.43
N GLN A 50 -1.92 7.90 -6.96
CA GLN A 50 -2.71 7.02 -7.79
C GLN A 50 -3.38 7.77 -8.95
N TYR A 51 -3.27 7.18 -10.14
CA TYR A 51 -3.97 7.58 -11.35
C TYR A 51 -4.75 6.41 -11.93
N SER A 52 -6.03 6.63 -12.23
CA SER A 52 -6.87 5.68 -12.95
C SER A 52 -6.88 6.01 -14.43
N ILE A 53 -6.26 5.15 -15.25
CA ILE A 53 -6.28 5.29 -16.72
C ILE A 53 -7.72 5.22 -17.25
N LYS A 54 -8.53 4.27 -16.75
CA LYS A 54 -9.92 4.08 -17.21
C LYS A 54 -10.80 5.29 -16.87
N GLY A 55 -10.62 5.84 -15.67
CA GLY A 55 -11.41 6.97 -15.19
C GLY A 55 -10.83 8.33 -15.55
N ASN A 56 -9.61 8.40 -16.12
CA ASN A 56 -8.83 9.62 -16.29
C ASN A 56 -8.85 10.52 -15.03
N THR A 57 -8.66 9.91 -13.86
CA THR A 57 -8.87 10.56 -12.55
C THR A 57 -7.77 10.20 -11.57
N THR A 58 -7.55 11.12 -10.62
CA THR A 58 -6.64 10.92 -9.48
C THR A 58 -7.37 11.04 -8.14
N ALA A 59 -6.80 10.39 -7.14
CA ALA A 59 -7.30 10.32 -5.77
C ALA A 59 -6.57 11.24 -4.80
N GLU A 60 -5.31 11.54 -5.05
CA GLU A 60 -4.40 12.19 -4.11
C GLU A 60 -3.89 13.51 -4.70
N PHE A 61 -3.75 14.51 -3.83
CA PHE A 61 -3.34 15.86 -4.19
C PHE A 61 -2.40 16.40 -3.11
N LEU A 62 -1.36 17.11 -3.53
CA LEU A 62 -0.55 17.97 -2.66
C LEU A 62 -0.55 19.36 -3.26
N ASP A 63 -1.20 20.30 -2.58
CA ASP A 63 -1.19 21.72 -2.93
C ASP A 63 -0.13 22.41 -2.08
N LEU A 64 0.75 23.19 -2.71
CA LEU A 64 1.76 24.01 -2.05
C LEU A 64 1.56 25.47 -2.47
N HIS A 65 1.44 26.35 -1.50
CA HIS A 65 1.50 27.80 -1.70
C HIS A 65 2.87 28.31 -1.25
N PHE A 66 3.54 29.06 -2.13
CA PHE A 66 4.80 29.71 -1.82
C PHE A 66 4.53 31.18 -1.55
N THR A 67 4.93 31.67 -0.38
CA THR A 67 4.81 33.08 -0.02
C THR A 67 5.72 33.95 -0.88
N SER A 68 5.58 35.28 -0.74
CA SER A 68 6.35 36.25 -1.52
C SER A 68 7.87 36.22 -1.29
N ASP A 69 8.34 35.58 -0.21
CA ASP A 69 9.77 35.36 0.04
C ASP A 69 10.24 33.95 -0.38
N GLY A 70 9.34 33.14 -0.95
CA GLY A 70 9.60 31.80 -1.45
C GLY A 70 9.57 30.71 -0.38
N THR A 71 9.09 31.00 0.82
CA THR A 71 8.85 30.00 1.87
C THR A 71 7.45 29.39 1.77
N ILE A 72 7.23 28.30 2.51
CA ILE A 72 5.90 27.69 2.69
C ILE A 72 5.59 27.86 4.17
N GLU A 73 4.46 28.49 4.49
CA GLU A 73 4.04 28.68 5.88
C GLU A 73 3.12 27.54 6.38
N GLU A 74 2.70 27.66 7.63
CA GLU A 74 1.70 26.75 8.20
C GLU A 74 0.42 26.80 7.35
N ASP A 75 -0.22 25.64 7.17
CA ASP A 75 -1.40 25.45 6.32
C ASP A 75 -1.22 25.67 4.80
N ASP A 76 -0.05 26.14 4.33
CA ASP A 76 0.24 26.33 2.89
C ASP A 76 0.72 25.05 2.18
N ALA A 77 0.93 23.96 2.92
CA ALA A 77 1.17 22.62 2.37
C ALA A 77 0.02 21.68 2.71
N VAL A 78 -0.88 21.47 1.75
CA VAL A 78 -2.14 20.76 1.97
C VAL A 78 -2.16 19.46 1.18
N TYR A 79 -2.01 18.34 1.89
CA TYR A 79 -2.23 17.01 1.32
C TYR A 79 -3.71 16.61 1.46
N ARG A 80 -4.32 16.17 0.36
CA ARG A 80 -5.73 15.72 0.32
C ARG A 80 -5.84 14.39 -0.40
N THR A 81 -6.82 13.60 0.01
CA THR A 81 -7.16 12.36 -0.67
C THR A 81 -8.66 12.13 -0.74
N LYS A 82 -9.10 11.32 -1.70
CA LYS A 82 -10.49 10.90 -1.89
C LYS A 82 -10.73 9.50 -1.34
N THR A 83 -11.82 9.36 -0.59
CA THR A 83 -12.39 8.07 -0.23
C THR A 83 -13.24 7.52 -1.37
N TYR A 84 -13.08 6.25 -1.72
CA TYR A 84 -13.92 5.55 -2.67
C TYR A 84 -15.02 4.78 -1.93
N LYS A 85 -16.29 5.15 -2.17
CA LYS A 85 -17.45 4.46 -1.60
C LYS A 85 -17.87 3.30 -2.51
N GLY A 86 -18.03 2.12 -1.92
CA GLY A 86 -18.42 0.86 -2.56
C GLY A 86 -18.75 -0.20 -1.50
N SER A 87 -18.90 -1.48 -1.88
CA SER A 87 -19.09 -2.58 -0.91
C SER A 87 -17.91 -2.73 0.07
N MET A 88 -16.74 -2.21 -0.31
CA MET A 88 -15.58 -2.00 0.56
C MET A 88 -15.05 -0.58 0.34
N GLN A 89 -14.91 0.19 1.43
CA GLN A 89 -14.31 1.52 1.36
C GLN A 89 -12.80 1.43 1.26
N PHE A 90 -12.25 2.05 0.22
CA PHE A 90 -10.81 2.18 0.03
C PHE A 90 -10.41 3.65 0.03
N ILE A 91 -9.22 3.91 0.55
CA ILE A 91 -8.57 5.21 0.51
C ILE A 91 -7.19 5.06 -0.12
N LYS A 92 -6.78 6.07 -0.88
CA LYS A 92 -5.40 6.21 -1.33
C LYS A 92 -4.69 7.14 -0.36
N PHE A 93 -3.56 6.73 0.18
CA PHE A 93 -2.89 7.52 1.20
C PHE A 93 -1.39 7.38 1.07
N MET A 94 -0.69 8.50 0.84
CA MET A 94 0.75 8.57 0.66
C MET A 94 1.27 7.55 -0.37
N GLY A 95 0.57 7.41 -1.51
CA GLY A 95 0.88 6.46 -2.58
C GLY A 95 0.51 4.99 -2.29
N GLY A 96 -0.06 4.70 -1.13
CA GLY A 96 -0.57 3.38 -0.75
C GLY A 96 -2.07 3.22 -0.96
N LYS A 97 -2.56 1.97 -1.05
CA LYS A 97 -4.00 1.63 -1.00
C LYS A 97 -4.31 1.05 0.39
N TYR A 98 -5.29 1.61 1.06
CA TYR A 98 -5.75 1.16 2.38
C TYR A 98 -7.26 0.92 2.38
N ARG A 99 -7.71 0.06 3.28
CA ARG A 99 -9.12 -0.11 3.62
C ARG A 99 -9.45 0.79 4.82
N SER A 100 -10.60 1.43 4.77
CA SER A 100 -11.16 2.08 5.95
C SER A 100 -11.83 1.03 6.84
N LEU A 101 -11.52 1.05 8.14
CA LEU A 101 -12.16 0.16 9.12
C LEU A 101 -13.41 0.80 9.74
N ASP A 102 -13.50 2.13 9.68
CA ASP A 102 -14.68 2.91 10.05
C ASP A 102 -15.23 3.56 8.77
N LEU A 103 -16.54 3.44 8.53
CA LEU A 103 -17.17 3.98 7.33
C LEU A 103 -17.40 5.50 7.43
N ASP A 104 -17.37 6.04 8.65
CA ASP A 104 -17.63 7.46 8.94
C ASP A 104 -16.35 8.24 9.24
N LYS A 105 -15.20 7.57 9.40
CA LYS A 105 -13.90 8.19 9.69
C LYS A 105 -12.80 7.68 8.78
N ALA A 106 -11.99 8.62 8.27
CA ALA A 106 -10.89 8.31 7.34
C ALA A 106 -9.54 8.05 8.04
N ASP A 107 -9.49 8.10 9.37
CA ASP A 107 -8.26 8.00 10.18
C ASP A 107 -7.93 6.57 10.62
N LEU A 108 -8.88 5.63 10.54
CA LEU A 108 -8.67 4.24 10.91
C LEU A 108 -8.46 3.35 9.68
N LEU A 109 -7.20 3.16 9.33
CA LEU A 109 -6.77 2.50 8.09
C LEU A 109 -6.08 1.16 8.34
N SER A 110 -6.37 0.18 7.47
CA SER A 110 -5.66 -1.10 7.43
C SER A 110 -5.18 -1.41 6.02
N LYS A 111 -4.02 -2.03 5.91
CA LYS A 111 -3.64 -2.72 4.67
C LYS A 111 -4.51 -3.97 4.51
N ALA A 112 -4.80 -4.33 3.27
CA ALA A 112 -5.42 -5.61 2.99
C ALA A 112 -4.36 -6.72 3.12
N LEU A 113 -4.63 -7.74 3.94
CA LEU A 113 -3.74 -8.90 4.06
C LEU A 113 -3.72 -9.73 2.77
N ILE A 114 -4.88 -9.87 2.15
CA ILE A 114 -5.08 -10.47 0.82
C ILE A 114 -6.16 -9.65 0.10
N CYS A 115 -5.92 -9.38 -1.18
CA CYS A 115 -6.84 -8.67 -2.05
C CYS A 115 -6.75 -9.32 -3.43
N PHE A 116 -7.72 -10.16 -3.81
CA PHE A 116 -7.75 -10.82 -5.14
C PHE A 116 -8.16 -9.87 -6.28
N ASP A 117 -8.04 -8.56 -6.08
CA ASP A 117 -8.26 -7.52 -7.08
C ASP A 117 -6.94 -7.06 -7.71
N GLU A 118 -6.89 -7.15 -9.05
CA GLU A 118 -5.96 -6.60 -10.06
C GLU A 118 -4.44 -6.84 -9.89
N TYR A 119 -3.88 -6.93 -8.67
CA TYR A 119 -2.44 -7.05 -8.42
C TYR A 119 -1.99 -8.38 -7.79
N ASP A 120 -2.83 -9.01 -6.94
CA ASP A 120 -2.56 -10.36 -6.38
C ASP A 120 -3.48 -11.44 -7.02
N ALA A 121 -4.27 -11.08 -8.03
CA ALA A 121 -5.05 -12.05 -8.79
C ALA A 121 -4.11 -12.95 -9.61
N PRO A 122 -4.27 -14.29 -9.58
CA PRO A 122 -3.52 -15.15 -10.49
C PRO A 122 -3.81 -14.72 -11.94
N VAL A 123 -2.77 -14.74 -12.79
CA VAL A 123 -2.81 -14.34 -14.20
C VAL A 123 -3.95 -15.02 -14.97
N GLU A 124 -4.38 -16.19 -14.49
CA GLU A 124 -5.58 -16.90 -14.91
C GLU A 124 -6.70 -16.78 -13.87
N GLY A 125 -7.47 -15.70 -13.92
CA GLY A 125 -8.93 -15.64 -13.78
C GLY A 125 -9.65 -16.17 -12.53
N ASP A 126 -9.03 -16.92 -11.63
CA ASP A 126 -9.71 -17.53 -10.49
C ASP A 126 -9.40 -16.78 -9.20
N THR A 127 -10.32 -15.90 -8.81
CA THR A 127 -10.35 -15.20 -7.50
C THR A 127 -10.76 -16.13 -6.34
N LYS A 128 -10.52 -17.44 -6.49
CA LYS A 128 -11.04 -18.48 -5.58
C LYS A 128 -9.91 -19.30 -4.99
N LYS A 129 -9.95 -19.46 -3.67
CA LYS A 129 -9.14 -20.44 -2.95
C LYS A 129 -10.07 -21.45 -2.30
N ILE A 130 -9.89 -22.72 -2.64
CA ILE A 130 -10.56 -23.85 -2.00
C ILE A 130 -9.57 -24.42 -0.97
N LEU A 131 -10.06 -24.66 0.24
CA LEU A 131 -9.28 -25.25 1.32
C LEU A 131 -9.99 -26.48 1.87
N ALA A 132 -9.24 -27.57 2.02
CA ALA A 132 -9.70 -28.74 2.75
C ALA A 132 -9.74 -28.47 4.25
N THR A 133 -10.59 -29.19 4.99
CA THR A 133 -10.62 -29.10 6.45
C THR A 133 -9.24 -29.38 7.05
N GLY A 134 -8.76 -28.48 7.90
CA GLY A 134 -7.43 -28.57 8.52
C GLY A 134 -6.25 -28.14 7.65
N GLU A 135 -6.48 -27.81 6.37
CA GLU A 135 -5.45 -27.21 5.51
C GLU A 135 -5.12 -25.80 6.02
N THR A 136 -3.83 -25.51 6.18
CA THR A 136 -3.38 -24.17 6.60
C THR A 136 -3.05 -23.34 5.38
N TRP A 137 -3.70 -22.19 5.25
CA TRP A 137 -3.33 -21.15 4.30
C TRP A 137 -2.60 -20.03 5.02
N GLU A 138 -1.29 -19.98 4.85
CA GLU A 138 -0.48 -18.85 5.30
C GLU A 138 -0.82 -17.59 4.50
N LEU A 139 -1.21 -16.54 5.20
CA LEU A 139 -1.46 -15.21 4.66
C LEU A 139 -0.19 -14.35 4.87
N LYS A 140 -0.19 -13.14 4.31
CA LYS A 140 0.90 -12.17 4.55
C LYS A 140 0.92 -11.76 6.03
N GLU A 141 2.07 -11.27 6.49
CA GLU A 141 2.25 -10.68 7.83
C GLU A 141 2.01 -11.63 9.02
N GLY A 142 2.20 -12.95 8.83
CA GLY A 142 2.16 -13.95 9.91
C GLY A 142 0.75 -14.39 10.33
N TYR A 143 -0.28 -13.99 9.57
CA TYR A 143 -1.63 -14.51 9.74
C TYR A 143 -1.80 -15.81 8.96
N SER A 144 -2.65 -16.71 9.46
CA SER A 144 -3.01 -17.94 8.75
C SER A 144 -4.50 -18.23 8.88
N LEU A 145 -5.04 -18.95 7.90
CA LEU A 145 -6.42 -19.40 7.89
C LEU A 145 -6.46 -20.92 7.86
N VAL A 146 -7.17 -21.50 8.82
CA VAL A 146 -7.39 -22.95 8.93
C VAL A 146 -8.89 -23.21 9.02
N PRO A 147 -9.51 -23.82 7.99
CA PRO A 147 -10.93 -24.03 7.99
C PRO A 147 -11.28 -25.27 8.84
N ARG A 148 -12.30 -25.15 9.68
CA ARG A 148 -12.82 -26.25 10.52
C ARG A 148 -13.82 -27.15 9.79
N HIS A 149 -14.32 -26.68 8.65
CA HIS A 149 -15.19 -27.40 7.71
C HIS A 149 -14.75 -27.02 6.30
N PRO A 150 -15.10 -27.75 5.23
CA PRO A 150 -14.74 -27.34 3.88
C PRO A 150 -15.28 -25.94 3.57
N VAL A 151 -14.40 -25.03 3.11
CA VAL A 151 -14.78 -23.65 2.77
C VAL A 151 -14.41 -23.36 1.33
N HIS A 152 -15.37 -22.82 0.59
CA HIS A 152 -15.15 -22.15 -0.68
C HIS A 152 -15.13 -20.64 -0.42
N MET A 153 -13.96 -20.02 -0.49
CA MET A 153 -13.85 -18.57 -0.37
C MET A 153 -13.94 -17.91 -1.75
N LEU A 154 -14.88 -16.98 -1.84
CA LEU A 154 -15.00 -15.98 -2.89
C LEU A 154 -14.57 -14.66 -2.25
N CYS A 155 -13.61 -13.96 -2.86
CA CYS A 155 -13.24 -12.60 -2.47
C CYS A 155 -13.74 -11.59 -3.50
#